data_AF-A0A916QC08-F1
#
_entry.id   AF-A0A916QC08-F1
#
_cell.length_a   1.000
_cell.length_b   1.000
_cell.length_c   1.000
_cell.angle_alpha   90.00
_cell.angle_beta   90.00
_cell.angle_gamma   90.00
#
_symmetry.space_group_name_H-M   'P 1'
#
loop_
_entity.id
_entity.type
_entity.pdbx_description
1 polymer ?
#
loop_
_entity_poly.entity_id
_entity_poly.type
_entity_poly.pdbx_seq_one_letter_code
_entity_poly.pdbx_strand_id
1 'polypeptide(L)'
;MTEKEAIRRLEMYRNWGFSQRLNEAVDTAIKALKEIQEYRELGTVEECREAMANKKKCEKQWHNDMENPLEPIKVYSALKSEILKLELRIKNRPKDISILDYTVIAALQKVLKNNLEGMEDENT
;
A
#
# COMPACT_ATOMS: atom_id res chain seq x y z
N MET A 1 17.86 9.39 11.96
CA MET A 1 16.71 9.38 12.89
C MET A 1 15.59 8.64 12.18
N THR A 2 15.01 7.59 12.78
CA THR A 2 13.90 6.83 12.17
C THR A 2 12.57 7.53 12.46
N GLU A 3 11.49 7.21 11.71
CA GLU A 3 10.16 7.76 11.98
C GLU A 3 9.69 7.46 13.42
N LYS A 4 9.94 6.23 13.89
CA LYS A 4 9.67 5.80 15.27
C LYS A 4 10.41 6.65 16.31
N GLU A 5 11.68 6.95 16.06
CA GLU A 5 12.49 7.79 16.95
C GLU A 5 12.03 9.26 16.93
N ALA A 6 11.59 9.77 15.78
CA ALA A 6 11.03 11.11 15.66
C ALA A 6 9.69 11.25 16.40
N ILE A 7 8.78 10.27 16.25
CA ILE A 7 7.49 10.22 16.96
C ILE A 7 7.72 10.21 18.47
N ARG A 8 8.63 9.34 18.96
CA ARG A 8 8.94 9.25 20.39
C ARG A 8 9.39 10.58 20.99
N ARG A 9 10.24 11.33 20.27
CA ARG A 9 10.70 12.67 20.72
C ARG A 9 9.57 13.69 20.72
N LEU A 10 8.73 13.69 19.69
CA LEU A 10 7.58 14.59 19.60
C LEU A 10 6.56 14.33 20.71
N GLU A 11 6.32 13.07 21.07
CA GLU A 11 5.48 12.70 22.21
C GLU A 11 6.07 13.16 23.55
N MET A 12 7.40 13.08 23.72
CA MET A 12 8.07 13.66 24.90
C MET A 12 7.88 15.17 24.98
N TYR A 13 8.03 15.88 23.87
CA TYR A 13 7.80 17.32 23.82
C TYR A 13 6.34 17.68 24.11
N ARG A 14 5.36 16.94 23.57
CA ARG A 14 3.94 17.14 23.86
C ARG A 14 3.63 17.13 25.36
N ASN A 15 4.28 16.26 26.12
CA ASN A 15 4.07 16.11 27.57
C ASN A 15 4.69 17.25 28.41
N TRP A 16 5.49 18.14 27.83
CA TRP A 16 6.10 19.27 28.54
C TRP A 16 5.16 20.49 28.67
N GLY A 17 3.94 20.41 28.14
CA GLY A 17 2.91 21.42 28.36
C GLY A 17 3.14 22.71 27.56
N PHE A 18 3.37 22.58 26.25
CA PHE A 18 3.52 23.73 25.36
C PHE A 18 2.18 24.44 25.08
N SER A 19 2.26 25.65 24.51
CA SER A 19 1.09 26.39 24.03
C SER A 19 0.23 25.55 23.08
N GLN A 20 -1.08 25.82 23.04
CA GLN A 20 -2.04 25.08 22.23
C GLN A 20 -1.63 24.96 20.75
N ARG A 21 -1.10 26.05 20.16
CA ARG A 21 -0.60 26.06 18.77
C ARG A 21 0.57 25.11 18.54
N LEU A 22 1.47 24.98 19.51
CA LEU A 22 2.60 24.04 19.43
C LEU A 22 2.12 22.60 19.56
N ASN A 23 1.13 22.34 20.41
CA ASN A 23 0.54 21.00 20.53
C ASN A 23 -0.16 20.57 19.23
N GLU A 24 -0.91 21.47 18.58
CA GLU A 24 -1.53 21.21 17.27
C GLU A 24 -0.50 20.90 16.17
N ALA A 25 0.60 21.65 16.14
CA ALA A 25 1.69 21.41 15.20
C ALA A 25 2.38 20.06 15.46
N VAL A 26 2.60 19.71 16.73
CA VAL A 26 3.17 18.41 17.14
C VAL A 26 2.23 17.27 16.79
N ASP A 27 0.92 17.41 17.02
CA ASP A 27 -0.08 16.39 16.69
C ASP A 27 -0.18 16.16 15.17
N THR A 28 -0.14 17.24 14.39
CA THR A 28 -0.10 17.16 12.93
C THR A 28 1.17 16.44 12.44
N ALA A 29 2.32 16.76 13.02
CA ALA A 29 3.59 16.11 12.68
C ALA A 29 3.61 14.62 13.05
N ILE A 30 3.10 14.25 14.23
CA ILE A 30 2.98 12.85 14.65
C ILE A 30 2.04 12.09 13.71
N LYS A 31 0.90 12.67 13.33
CA LYS A 31 -0.05 12.04 12.41
C LYS A 31 0.60 11.77 11.04
N ALA A 32 1.26 12.76 10.45
CA ALA A 32 1.95 12.60 9.17
C ALA A 32 3.06 11.53 9.23
N LEU A 33 3.81 11.46 10.33
CA LEU A 33 4.85 10.44 10.51
C LEU A 33 4.25 9.02 10.68
N LYS A 34 3.12 8.89 11.36
CA LYS A 34 2.39 7.60 11.46
C LYS A 34 1.86 7.15 10.10
N GLU A 35 1.27 8.06 9.32
CA GLU A 35 0.81 7.76 7.95
C GLU A 35 1.97 7.31 7.05
N ILE A 36 3.14 7.95 7.15
CA ILE A 36 4.35 7.52 6.42
C ILE A 36 4.84 6.14 6.90
N GLN A 37 4.74 5.86 8.20
CA GLN A 37 5.15 4.58 8.75
C GLN A 37 4.22 3.44 8.29
N GLU A 38 2.90 3.67 8.31
CA GLU A 38 1.90 2.76 7.74
C GLU A 38 2.14 2.56 6.24
N TYR A 39 2.45 3.62 5.49
CA TYR A 39 2.80 3.53 4.08
C TYR A 39 4.03 2.65 3.81
N ARG A 40 5.06 2.75 4.67
CA ARG A 40 6.26 1.90 4.55
C ARG A 40 6.03 0.47 5.01
N GLU A 41 5.11 0.25 5.95
CA GLU A 41 4.70 -1.09 6.40
C GLU A 41 3.79 -1.79 5.39
N LEU A 42 3.07 -1.04 4.52
CA LEU A 42 2.31 -1.57 3.38
C LEU A 42 3.17 -2.03 2.19
N GLY A 43 4.45 -1.65 2.18
CA GLY A 43 5.44 -2.07 1.20
C GLY A 43 5.79 -1.01 0.16
N THR A 44 7.03 -1.04 -0.32
CA THR A 44 7.52 -0.13 -1.37
C THR A 44 7.04 -0.57 -2.76
N VAL A 45 7.16 0.30 -3.77
CA VAL A 45 6.90 -0.06 -5.18
C VAL A 45 7.68 -1.31 -5.60
N GLU A 46 8.86 -1.52 -5.03
CA GLU A 46 9.68 -2.72 -5.18
C GLU A 46 8.97 -3.99 -4.65
N GLU A 47 8.30 -3.94 -3.50
CA GLU A 47 7.50 -5.06 -2.98
C GLU A 47 6.25 -5.31 -3.85
N CYS A 48 5.69 -4.24 -4.43
CA CYS A 48 4.64 -4.37 -5.45
C CYS A 48 5.14 -5.06 -6.73
N ARG A 49 6.41 -4.84 -7.12
CA ARG A 49 7.06 -5.58 -8.22
C ARG A 49 7.40 -7.02 -7.84
N GLU A 50 7.74 -7.28 -6.58
CA GLU A 50 8.01 -8.62 -6.09
C GLU A 50 6.73 -9.49 -6.08
N ALA A 51 5.59 -8.91 -5.68
CA ALA A 51 4.28 -9.53 -5.84
C ALA A 51 3.92 -9.85 -7.30
N MET A 52 4.48 -9.11 -8.28
CA MET A 52 4.31 -9.42 -9.71
C MET A 52 5.08 -10.66 -10.18
N ALA A 53 6.08 -11.15 -9.43
CA ALA A 53 6.82 -12.37 -9.78
C ALA A 53 5.95 -13.64 -9.77
N ASN A 54 4.79 -13.60 -9.09
CA ASN A 54 3.79 -14.67 -9.07
C ASN A 54 2.97 -14.82 -10.38
N LYS A 55 3.31 -14.05 -11.42
CA LYS A 55 2.71 -14.09 -12.75
C LYS A 55 2.51 -15.52 -13.31
N LYS A 56 3.46 -16.43 -13.08
CA LYS A 56 3.39 -17.83 -13.57
C LYS A 56 2.27 -18.68 -12.92
N LYS A 57 1.87 -18.37 -11.68
CA LYS A 57 0.73 -19.05 -11.01
C LYS A 57 -0.60 -18.56 -11.61
N CYS A 58 -0.73 -17.24 -11.85
CA CYS A 58 -1.94 -16.66 -12.45
C CYS A 58 -2.11 -17.01 -13.94
N GLU A 59 -1.03 -17.07 -14.73
CA GLU A 59 -1.12 -17.44 -16.17
C GLU A 59 -1.62 -18.87 -16.42
N LYS A 60 -1.50 -19.77 -15.42
CA LYS A 60 -2.04 -21.14 -15.52
C LYS A 60 -3.57 -21.20 -15.36
N GLN A 61 -4.21 -20.15 -14.86
CA GLN A 61 -5.65 -20.10 -14.68
C GLN A 61 -6.28 -19.62 -15.99
N TRP A 62 -6.54 -20.56 -16.90
CA TRP A 62 -7.26 -20.27 -18.13
C TRP A 62 -8.64 -19.70 -17.77
N HIS A 63 -9.15 -18.81 -18.63
CA HIS A 63 -10.40 -18.03 -18.59
C HIS A 63 -11.65 -18.84 -18.20
N ASN A 64 -11.72 -19.36 -16.96
CA ASN A 64 -12.76 -20.29 -16.57
C ASN A 64 -14.02 -19.57 -16.05
N ASP A 65 -13.89 -18.31 -15.65
CA ASP A 65 -15.03 -17.50 -15.22
C ASP A 65 -14.92 -16.06 -15.71
N MET A 66 -15.34 -15.86 -16.97
CA MET A 66 -15.32 -14.54 -17.59
C MET A 66 -16.29 -13.55 -16.92
N GLU A 67 -17.26 -14.02 -16.14
CA GLU A 67 -18.21 -13.19 -15.41
C GLU A 67 -17.66 -12.71 -14.07
N ASN A 68 -16.72 -13.43 -13.45
CA ASN A 68 -16.13 -13.02 -12.18
C ASN A 68 -15.20 -11.78 -12.35
N PRO A 69 -15.55 -10.61 -11.80
CA PRO A 69 -14.72 -9.40 -11.90
C PRO A 69 -13.46 -9.47 -11.01
N LEU A 70 -13.43 -10.36 -10.02
CA LEU A 70 -12.32 -10.55 -9.08
C LEU A 70 -11.47 -11.79 -9.38
N GLU A 71 -11.57 -12.30 -10.61
CA GLU A 71 -10.68 -13.36 -11.11
C GLU A 71 -9.21 -12.93 -10.97
N PRO A 72 -8.30 -13.83 -10.51
CA PRO A 72 -6.91 -13.47 -10.21
C PRO A 72 -6.16 -12.76 -11.34
N ILE A 73 -6.41 -13.15 -12.60
CA ILE A 73 -5.80 -12.51 -13.78
C ILE A 73 -6.29 -11.06 -13.95
N LYS A 74 -7.58 -10.80 -13.77
CA LYS A 74 -8.16 -9.46 -13.89
C LYS A 74 -7.66 -8.56 -12.76
N VAL A 75 -7.64 -9.09 -11.53
CA VAL A 75 -7.09 -8.39 -10.36
C VAL A 75 -5.61 -8.08 -10.55
N TYR A 76 -4.82 -9.03 -11.05
CA TYR A 76 -3.41 -8.81 -11.39
C TYR A 76 -3.23 -7.72 -12.46
N SER A 77 -4.06 -7.75 -13.50
CA SER A 77 -4.00 -6.77 -14.59
C SER A 77 -4.36 -5.36 -14.11
N ALA A 78 -5.39 -5.25 -13.26
CA ALA A 78 -5.76 -4.00 -12.60
C ALA A 78 -4.62 -3.50 -11.70
N LEU A 79 -4.05 -4.37 -10.86
CA LEU A 79 -2.94 -4.05 -9.97
C LEU A 79 -1.74 -3.50 -10.74
N LYS A 80 -1.35 -4.17 -11.83
CA LYS A 80 -0.28 -3.71 -12.72
C LYS A 80 -0.57 -2.34 -13.32
N SER A 81 -1.82 -2.08 -13.72
CA SER A 81 -2.22 -0.79 -14.28
C SER A 81 -2.13 0.34 -13.24
N GLU A 82 -2.55 0.09 -12.00
CA GLU A 82 -2.50 1.09 -10.93
C GLU A 82 -1.06 1.40 -10.49
N ILE A 83 -0.19 0.39 -10.36
CA ILE A 83 1.25 0.59 -10.15
C ILE A 83 1.86 1.40 -11.32
N LEU A 84 1.51 1.00 -12.55
CA LEU A 84 1.59 1.76 -13.80
C LEU A 84 1.46 3.29 -13.60
N LYS A 85 0.23 3.66 -13.30
CA LYS A 85 -0.20 5.06 -13.19
C LYS A 85 0.51 5.77 -12.05
N LEU A 86 0.72 5.08 -10.92
CA LEU A 86 1.40 5.64 -9.76
C LEU A 86 2.86 5.99 -10.09
N GLU A 87 3.62 5.09 -10.71
CA GLU A 87 5.01 5.36 -11.14
C GLU A 87 5.07 6.57 -12.09
N LEU A 88 4.11 6.67 -13.02
CA LEU A 88 4.01 7.82 -13.93
C LEU A 88 3.67 9.13 -13.20
N ARG A 89 2.81 9.10 -12.18
CA ARG A 89 2.51 10.29 -11.37
C ARG A 89 3.69 10.70 -10.51
N ILE A 90 4.40 9.75 -9.90
CA ILE A 90 5.65 10.05 -9.14
C ILE A 90 6.63 10.80 -10.05
N LYS A 91 6.80 10.34 -11.29
CA LYS A 91 7.74 10.93 -12.24
C LYS A 91 7.31 12.32 -12.74
N ASN A 92 6.03 12.50 -13.05
CA ASN A 92 5.59 13.66 -13.82
C ASN A 92 4.76 14.68 -13.01
N ARG A 93 4.02 14.24 -11.98
CA ARG A 93 3.12 15.06 -11.17
C ARG A 93 3.01 14.52 -9.72
N PRO A 94 4.10 14.57 -8.93
CA PRO A 94 4.13 13.95 -7.61
C PRO A 94 3.15 14.57 -6.61
N LYS A 95 2.73 15.82 -6.83
CA LYS A 95 1.76 16.53 -5.98
C LYS A 95 0.32 16.05 -6.15
N ASP A 96 0.02 15.34 -7.25
CA ASP A 96 -1.32 14.85 -7.56
C ASP A 96 -1.59 13.46 -6.96
N ILE A 97 -0.59 12.86 -6.29
CA ILE A 97 -0.72 11.54 -5.68
C ILE A 97 -1.59 11.64 -4.44
N SER A 98 -2.65 10.86 -4.41
CA SER A 98 -3.57 10.77 -3.29
C SER A 98 -3.33 9.50 -2.48
N ILE A 99 -3.71 9.54 -1.20
CA ILE A 99 -3.81 8.33 -0.35
C ILE A 99 -4.71 7.25 -0.98
N LEU A 100 -5.64 7.65 -1.83
CA LEU A 100 -6.53 6.75 -2.56
C LEU A 100 -5.79 5.86 -3.56
N ASP A 101 -4.70 6.33 -4.14
CA ASP A 101 -3.94 5.55 -5.13
C ASP A 101 -3.29 4.32 -4.49
N TYR A 102 -2.77 4.50 -3.28
CA TYR A 102 -2.14 3.43 -2.52
C TYR A 102 -3.17 2.46 -1.92
N THR A 103 -4.32 2.95 -1.48
CA THR A 103 -5.38 2.08 -0.93
C THR A 103 -5.99 1.18 -2.01
N VAL A 104 -6.12 1.66 -3.25
CA VAL A 104 -6.54 0.81 -4.38
C VAL A 104 -5.51 -0.31 -4.66
N ILE A 105 -4.21 0.03 -4.69
CA ILE A 105 -3.14 -0.96 -4.89
C ILE A 105 -3.15 -2.00 -3.78
N ALA A 106 -3.22 -1.57 -2.51
CA ALA A 106 -3.25 -2.46 -1.35
C ALA A 106 -4.48 -3.38 -1.35
N ALA A 107 -5.66 -2.85 -1.71
CA ALA A 107 -6.87 -3.65 -1.83
C ALA A 107 -6.73 -4.74 -2.90
N LEU A 108 -6.18 -4.40 -4.07
CA LEU A 108 -5.94 -5.36 -5.15
C LEU A 108 -4.91 -6.43 -4.76
N GLN A 109 -3.83 -6.06 -4.05
CA GLN A 109 -2.85 -7.01 -3.52
C GLN A 109 -3.49 -7.98 -2.52
N LYS A 110 -4.33 -7.48 -1.61
CA LYS A 110 -5.05 -8.31 -0.63
C LYS A 110 -5.97 -9.32 -1.31
N VAL A 111 -6.75 -8.89 -2.30
CA VAL A 111 -7.62 -9.78 -3.07
C VAL A 111 -6.80 -10.85 -3.79
N LEU A 112 -5.69 -10.47 -4.43
CA LEU A 112 -4.83 -11.42 -5.13
C LEU A 112 -4.20 -12.43 -4.18
N LYS A 113 -3.73 -11.99 -3.00
CA LYS A 113 -3.15 -12.87 -1.98
C LYS A 113 -4.17 -13.88 -1.48
N ASN A 114 -5.37 -13.44 -1.12
CA ASN A 114 -6.45 -14.33 -0.68
C ASN A 114 -6.80 -15.38 -1.75
N ASN A 115 -6.84 -14.97 -3.03
CA ASN A 115 -7.11 -15.88 -4.14
C ASN A 115 -5.98 -16.90 -4.36
N LEU A 116 -4.72 -16.54 -4.08
CA LEU A 116 -3.57 -17.44 -4.21
C LEU A 116 -3.46 -18.42 -3.03
N GLU A 117 -3.79 -17.98 -1.81
CA GLU A 117 -3.84 -18.84 -0.62
C GLU A 117 -4.89 -19.95 -0.77
N GLY A 118 -6.08 -19.64 -1.31
CA GLY A 118 -7.11 -20.66 -1.58
C GLY A 118 -6.71 -21.74 -2.59
N MET A 119 -5.68 -21.53 -3.41
CA MET A 119 -5.17 -22.56 -4.35
C MET A 119 -4.18 -23.54 -3.70
N GLU A 120 -3.59 -23.18 -2.56
CA GLU A 120 -2.67 -24.06 -1.82
C GLU A 120 -3.43 -25.12 -1.02
N ASP A 121 -4.65 -24.80 -0.57
CA ASP A 121 -5.53 -25.71 0.17
C ASP A 121 -6.22 -26.78 -0.72
N GLU A 122 -6.48 -26.51 -2.00
CA GLU A 122 -7.13 -27.47 -2.91
C GLU A 122 -6.20 -28.60 -3.43
N ASN A 123 -4.90 -28.53 -3.16
CA ASN A 123 -3.90 -29.52 -3.62
C ASN A 123 -3.41 -30.48 -2.51
N THR A 124 -4.11 -30.58 -1.37
CA THR A 124 -3.80 -31.51 -0.27
C THR A 124 -4.91 -32.56 -0.12
#